data_AF-W9GE59-F1
#
_entry.id   AF-W9GE59-F1
#
_cell.length_a   1.000
_cell.length_b   1.000
_cell.length_c   1.000
_cell.angle_alpha   90.00
_cell.angle_beta   90.00
_cell.angle_gamma   90.00
#
_symmetry.space_group_name_H-M   'P 1'
#
loop_
_entity.id
_entity.type
_entity.pdbx_description
1 polymer ?
#
loop_
_entity_poly.entity_id
_entity_poly.type
_entity_poly.pdbx_seq_one_letter_code
_entity_poly.pdbx_strand_id
1 'polypeptide(L)'
;MGFVAAAAAVPLALMSPASAGAVTTTTGAWGFYPSQTYSDSTSTASGGVVYKTAVRAPINADNTSTFSAKRGVIPVQFDLLSATGTTVTTTRNYDPPVWESIWSNNVAGDASTNKDDYSTAVFTPTSSLTFNDITNLSATYSFTQGDCYGGSLRWTINVTHFDPVLQKNVSQNVYVYYGDPGGVQSCTGAASGSGQNLITTGATNRFEIAGSGAPVYTTKDAVTPVVGTDHVNWVGLALDSGWSSDQKADVSDVTVNDNLYVRKTSEVISTVTTPGEFAKTCDLPAATLQWAKDDGTAAAVVNEALSIQPKDTNGVFRQVDCKYIYNLDVSTLPGTGTYRVYANIAGVNVSDPAQFDLK
;
A
#
# COMPACT_ATOMS: atom_id res chain seq x y z
N MET A 1 4.29 83.44 -21.70
CA MET A 1 3.91 82.19 -22.41
C MET A 1 4.35 81.04 -21.54
N GLY A 2 3.45 80.49 -20.72
CA GLY A 2 3.73 79.37 -19.82
C GLY A 2 2.79 78.22 -20.16
N PHE A 3 3.35 77.10 -20.61
CA PHE A 3 2.61 75.86 -20.85
C PHE A 3 2.67 75.00 -19.60
N VAL A 4 1.49 74.62 -19.08
CA VAL A 4 1.32 73.63 -18.02
C VAL A 4 1.11 72.27 -18.68
N ALA A 5 2.00 71.30 -18.39
CA ALA A 5 1.89 69.93 -18.86
C ALA A 5 1.04 69.10 -17.88
N ALA A 6 -0.04 68.50 -18.38
CA ALA A 6 -0.86 67.55 -17.64
C ALA A 6 -0.28 66.13 -17.77
N ALA A 7 0.04 65.51 -16.65
CA ALA A 7 0.47 64.11 -16.58
C ALA A 7 -0.76 63.17 -16.56
N ALA A 8 -0.86 62.27 -17.53
CA ALA A 8 -1.87 61.23 -17.58
C ALA A 8 -1.43 60.03 -16.72
N ALA A 9 -2.25 59.64 -15.75
CA ALA A 9 -2.06 58.44 -14.94
C ALA A 9 -2.54 57.20 -15.70
N VAL A 10 -1.65 56.24 -15.93
CA VAL A 10 -1.98 54.91 -16.48
C VAL A 10 -2.42 53.99 -15.34
N PRO A 11 -3.61 53.36 -15.41
CA PRO A 11 -4.03 52.42 -14.38
C PRO A 11 -3.23 51.11 -14.50
N LEU A 12 -2.52 50.76 -13.44
CA LEU A 12 -1.81 49.50 -13.28
C LEU A 12 -2.84 48.40 -12.95
N ALA A 13 -3.21 47.60 -13.94
CA ALA A 13 -4.09 46.45 -13.73
C ALA A 13 -3.32 45.36 -12.95
N LEU A 14 -3.73 45.11 -11.71
CA LEU A 14 -3.29 43.96 -10.91
C LEU A 14 -3.80 42.68 -11.58
N MET A 15 -2.92 41.99 -12.33
CA MET A 15 -3.21 40.65 -12.82
C MET A 15 -3.12 39.67 -11.66
N SER A 16 -4.25 39.10 -11.25
CA SER A 16 -4.28 37.99 -10.30
C SER A 16 -3.51 36.80 -10.88
N PRO A 17 -2.64 36.13 -10.10
CA PRO A 17 -2.00 34.90 -10.57
C PRO A 17 -3.07 33.85 -10.87
N ALA A 18 -3.03 33.29 -12.08
CA ALA A 18 -3.84 32.14 -12.43
C ALA A 18 -3.54 31.02 -11.43
N SER A 19 -4.56 30.48 -10.77
CA SER A 19 -4.42 29.27 -9.96
C SER A 19 -3.92 28.15 -10.88
N ALA A 20 -2.69 27.69 -10.68
CA ALA A 20 -2.23 26.45 -11.28
C ALA A 20 -3.22 25.36 -10.86
N GLY A 21 -3.97 24.81 -11.81
CA GLY A 21 -4.89 23.72 -11.54
C GLY A 21 -4.12 22.58 -10.87
N ALA A 22 -4.70 21.98 -9.83
CA ALA A 22 -4.11 20.82 -9.20
C ALA A 22 -3.84 19.76 -10.28
N VAL A 23 -2.57 19.38 -10.44
CA VAL A 23 -2.19 18.28 -11.34
C VAL A 23 -2.87 17.04 -10.80
N THR A 24 -3.83 16.49 -11.54
CA THR A 24 -4.48 15.23 -11.19
C THR A 24 -3.43 14.14 -11.26
N THR A 25 -3.04 13.62 -10.11
CA THR A 25 -2.04 12.56 -10.03
C THR A 25 -2.63 11.24 -10.49
N THR A 26 -1.97 10.55 -11.41
CA THR A 26 -2.42 9.23 -11.88
C THR A 26 -2.19 8.22 -10.77
N THR A 27 -3.27 7.62 -10.27
CA THR A 27 -3.21 6.65 -9.16
C THR A 27 -3.45 5.23 -9.66
N GLY A 28 -2.70 4.28 -9.12
CA GLY A 28 -2.84 2.87 -9.43
C GLY A 28 -1.74 2.04 -8.78
N ALA A 29 -1.78 0.73 -9.04
CA ALA A 29 -0.81 -0.23 -8.54
C ALA A 29 -0.02 -0.84 -9.70
N TRP A 30 1.22 -1.21 -9.42
CA TRP A 30 2.08 -1.92 -10.36
C TRP A 30 2.22 -3.40 -9.99
N GLY A 31 2.13 -4.26 -10.99
CA GLY A 31 2.57 -5.65 -10.97
C GLY A 31 3.78 -5.86 -11.87
N PHE A 32 4.58 -6.87 -11.58
CA PHE A 32 5.71 -7.28 -12.43
C PHE A 32 5.67 -8.79 -12.65
N TYR A 33 5.96 -9.21 -13.88
CA TYR A 33 6.03 -10.60 -14.28
C TYR A 33 7.32 -10.85 -15.10
N PRO A 34 8.03 -11.97 -14.89
CA PRO A 34 7.83 -12.91 -13.78
C PRO A 34 8.04 -12.21 -12.42
N SER A 35 7.44 -12.76 -11.36
CA SER A 35 7.57 -12.14 -10.03
C SER A 35 9.04 -12.09 -9.60
N GLN A 36 9.46 -10.99 -8.99
CA GLN A 36 10.80 -10.85 -8.42
C GLN A 36 11.09 -12.01 -7.47
N THR A 37 12.28 -12.60 -7.60
CA THR A 37 12.80 -13.52 -6.58
C THR A 37 13.11 -12.75 -5.30
N TYR A 38 13.14 -13.47 -4.17
CA TYR A 38 13.36 -12.84 -2.88
C TYR A 38 14.09 -13.79 -1.91
N SER A 39 14.71 -13.19 -0.90
CA SER A 39 15.26 -13.88 0.25
C SER A 39 14.73 -13.28 1.54
N ASP A 40 14.38 -14.12 2.50
CA ASP A 40 13.91 -13.68 3.81
C ASP A 40 15.09 -13.67 4.79
N SER A 41 15.16 -12.61 5.59
CA SER A 41 16.19 -12.40 6.61
C SER A 41 15.53 -12.11 7.96
N THR A 42 16.12 -12.60 9.04
CA THR A 42 15.60 -12.39 10.40
C THR A 42 16.57 -11.57 11.23
N SER A 43 16.08 -10.55 11.92
CA SER A 43 16.83 -9.82 12.94
C SER A 43 16.19 -10.02 14.30
N THR A 44 17.00 -10.25 15.32
CA THR A 44 16.56 -10.39 16.71
C THR A 44 17.02 -9.20 17.53
N ALA A 45 16.08 -8.50 18.15
CA ALA A 45 16.35 -7.44 19.11
C ALA A 45 15.89 -7.88 20.50
N SER A 46 16.76 -7.76 21.50
CA SER A 46 16.42 -7.97 22.91
C SER A 46 16.54 -6.64 23.66
N GLY A 47 15.59 -6.35 24.54
CA GLY A 47 15.65 -5.16 25.39
C GLY A 47 14.33 -4.42 25.58
N GLY A 48 13.27 -4.77 24.86
CA GLY A 48 11.93 -4.28 25.18
C GLY A 48 11.47 -4.80 26.54
N VAL A 49 10.62 -4.06 27.26
CA VAL A 49 9.95 -4.58 28.47
C VAL A 49 8.56 -5.02 28.08
N VAL A 50 8.23 -6.28 28.35
CA VAL A 50 6.86 -6.79 28.26
C VAL A 50 6.28 -6.82 29.66
N TYR A 51 5.06 -6.33 29.81
CA TYR A 51 4.33 -6.35 31.06
C TYR A 51 3.26 -7.44 31.09
N LYS A 52 2.97 -7.92 32.30
CA LYS A 52 1.89 -8.84 32.61
C LYS A 52 1.32 -8.49 33.99
N THR A 53 0.02 -8.57 34.19
CA THR A 53 -0.57 -8.35 35.51
C THR A 53 -0.75 -9.66 36.27
N ALA A 54 -0.71 -9.60 37.61
CA ALA A 54 -1.16 -10.67 38.48
C ALA A 54 -2.28 -10.14 39.39
N VAL A 55 -3.49 -10.70 39.20
CA VAL A 55 -4.71 -10.28 39.89
C VAL A 55 -4.58 -10.51 41.41
N ARG A 56 -5.01 -9.52 42.19
CA ARG A 56 -5.07 -9.61 43.65
C ARG A 56 -6.52 -9.50 44.15
N ALA A 57 -6.76 -10.11 45.31
CA ALA A 57 -8.03 -10.00 46.03
C ALA A 57 -8.44 -8.52 46.20
N PRO A 58 -9.74 -8.19 46.12
CA PRO A 58 -10.89 -9.10 46.27
C PRO A 58 -11.35 -9.80 44.98
N ILE A 59 -10.73 -9.53 43.83
CA ILE A 59 -10.99 -10.29 42.61
C ILE A 59 -10.10 -11.54 42.62
N ASN A 60 -10.67 -12.70 42.33
CA ASN A 60 -9.98 -13.97 42.31
C ASN A 60 -9.26 -14.12 40.96
N ALA A 61 -8.00 -14.55 41.00
CA ALA A 61 -7.20 -14.76 39.79
C ALA A 61 -7.68 -15.92 38.91
N ASP A 62 -8.55 -16.79 39.46
CA ASP A 62 -9.17 -17.92 38.74
C ASP A 62 -10.47 -17.52 38.01
N ASN A 63 -10.79 -16.22 37.95
CA ASN A 63 -11.96 -15.65 37.30
C ASN A 63 -13.31 -16.04 37.94
N THR A 64 -13.33 -16.50 39.19
CA THR A 64 -14.56 -16.95 39.88
C THR A 64 -15.30 -15.84 40.66
N SER A 65 -14.78 -14.61 40.66
CA SER A 65 -15.39 -13.54 41.44
C SER A 65 -16.77 -13.15 40.94
N THR A 66 -17.72 -13.03 41.88
CA THR A 66 -19.06 -12.48 41.63
C THR A 66 -19.30 -11.33 42.60
N PHE A 67 -19.77 -10.19 42.09
CA PHE A 67 -20.17 -9.04 42.88
C PHE A 67 -21.61 -8.65 42.58
N SER A 68 -22.29 -8.07 43.57
CA SER A 68 -23.62 -7.49 43.34
C SER A 68 -23.51 -6.20 42.51
N ALA A 69 -24.41 -6.00 41.56
CA ALA A 69 -24.61 -4.74 40.84
C ALA A 69 -24.87 -3.55 41.77
N LYS A 70 -25.29 -3.79 43.02
CA LYS A 70 -25.55 -2.77 44.04
C LYS A 70 -24.34 -2.43 44.93
N ARG A 71 -23.17 -3.05 44.70
CA ARG A 71 -21.99 -2.91 45.58
C ARG A 71 -21.37 -1.52 45.55
N GLY A 72 -21.73 -0.68 44.56
CA GLY A 72 -21.17 0.65 44.37
C GLY A 72 -19.76 0.60 43.78
N VAL A 73 -18.81 0.03 44.51
CA VAL A 73 -17.39 -0.03 44.12
C VAL A 73 -16.81 -1.44 44.20
N ILE A 74 -15.97 -1.79 43.23
CA ILE A 74 -15.13 -2.99 43.23
C ILE A 74 -13.65 -2.56 43.25
N PRO A 75 -12.89 -2.89 44.32
CA PRO A 75 -11.44 -2.68 44.32
C PRO A 75 -10.77 -3.61 43.30
N VAL A 76 -10.09 -3.03 42.32
CA VAL A 76 -9.24 -3.71 41.34
C VAL A 76 -7.80 -3.55 41.79
N GLN A 77 -7.08 -4.66 41.92
CA GLN A 77 -5.69 -4.67 42.36
C GLN A 77 -4.84 -5.58 41.48
N PHE A 78 -3.67 -5.08 41.07
CA PHE A 78 -2.69 -5.85 40.31
C PHE A 78 -1.29 -5.71 40.92
N ASP A 79 -0.59 -6.82 41.01
CA ASP A 79 0.88 -6.77 40.92
C ASP A 79 1.27 -6.64 39.44
N LEU A 80 2.34 -5.89 39.18
CA LEU A 80 2.95 -5.84 37.84
C LEU A 80 4.11 -6.83 37.77
N LEU A 81 4.10 -7.65 36.72
CA LEU A 81 5.22 -8.48 36.33
C LEU A 81 5.83 -7.89 35.07
N SER A 82 7.17 -7.93 34.97
CA SER A 82 7.90 -7.50 33.78
C SER A 82 8.86 -8.60 33.32
N ALA A 83 9.05 -8.70 32.01
CA ALA A 83 10.04 -9.56 31.39
C ALA A 83 10.78 -8.78 30.29
N THR A 84 12.04 -9.14 30.04
CA THR A 84 12.72 -8.68 28.82
C THR A 84 12.07 -9.38 27.61
N GLY A 85 11.56 -8.59 26.67
CA GLY A 85 11.04 -9.05 25.40
C GLY A 85 12.15 -9.29 24.39
N THR A 86 12.01 -10.38 23.64
CA THR A 86 12.81 -10.65 22.45
C THR A 86 11.92 -10.47 21.23
N THR A 87 12.22 -9.50 20.40
CA THR A 87 11.51 -9.22 19.14
C THR A 87 12.28 -9.81 17.97
N VAL A 88 11.64 -10.69 17.21
CA VAL A 88 12.13 -11.23 15.95
C VAL A 88 11.37 -10.55 14.82
N THR A 89 12.09 -9.88 13.94
CA THR A 89 11.56 -9.25 12.73
C THR A 89 12.05 -10.02 11.52
N THR A 90 11.13 -10.43 10.66
CA THR A 90 11.44 -11.07 9.38
C THR A 90 11.23 -10.05 8.26
N THR A 91 12.32 -9.74 7.55
CA THR A 91 12.34 -8.83 6.41
C THR A 91 12.58 -9.65 5.14
N ARG A 92 11.67 -9.50 4.17
CA ARG A 92 11.84 -10.00 2.82
C ARG A 92 12.62 -8.99 2.00
N ASN A 93 13.69 -9.43 1.35
CA ASN A 93 14.48 -8.63 0.42
C ASN A 93 14.27 -9.17 -0.99
N TYR A 94 13.93 -8.28 -1.91
CA TYR A 94 13.63 -8.61 -3.30
C TYR A 94 14.86 -8.37 -4.18
N ASP A 95 15.15 -9.33 -5.05
CA ASP A 95 16.15 -9.16 -6.10
C ASP A 95 15.63 -8.18 -7.17
N PRO A 96 16.51 -7.49 -7.93
CA PRO A 96 16.07 -6.64 -9.03
C PRO A 96 15.15 -7.39 -10.02
N PRO A 97 14.13 -6.74 -10.59
CA PRO A 97 13.32 -7.30 -11.67
C PRO A 97 14.21 -7.77 -12.83
N VAL A 98 13.97 -8.98 -13.32
CA VAL A 98 14.66 -9.53 -14.49
C VAL A 98 13.78 -9.28 -15.71
N TRP A 99 14.33 -8.59 -16.70
CA TRP A 99 13.67 -8.28 -17.96
C TRP A 99 14.29 -9.11 -19.08
N GLU A 100 13.66 -10.23 -19.37
CA GLU A 100 14.10 -11.13 -20.42
C GLU A 100 12.92 -11.77 -21.16
N SER A 101 13.18 -12.12 -22.41
CA SER A 101 12.30 -12.89 -23.28
C SER A 101 13.19 -13.86 -24.04
N ILE A 102 13.37 -15.05 -23.49
CA ILE A 102 14.37 -16.03 -23.95
C ILE A 102 13.67 -17.36 -24.17
N TRP A 103 14.15 -18.13 -25.14
CA TRP A 103 13.73 -19.52 -25.35
C TRP A 103 12.20 -19.64 -25.37
N SER A 104 11.52 -18.94 -26.29
CA SER A 104 10.13 -19.28 -26.64
C SER A 104 10.12 -20.64 -27.38
N ASN A 105 10.62 -21.68 -26.73
CA ASN A 105 10.74 -23.00 -27.27
C ASN A 105 9.36 -23.63 -27.16
N ASN A 106 8.61 -23.54 -28.24
CA ASN A 106 7.50 -24.47 -28.50
C ASN A 106 8.07 -25.90 -28.60
N VAL A 107 8.52 -26.48 -27.48
CA VAL A 107 8.73 -27.92 -27.39
C VAL A 107 7.34 -28.51 -27.33
N ALA A 108 6.84 -28.94 -28.49
CA ALA A 108 5.54 -29.58 -28.59
C ALA A 108 5.49 -30.79 -27.63
N GLY A 109 4.71 -30.65 -26.54
CA GLY A 109 4.49 -31.70 -25.55
C GLY A 109 5.01 -31.43 -24.14
N ASP A 110 5.73 -30.33 -23.87
CA ASP A 110 6.14 -29.97 -22.50
C ASP A 110 5.34 -28.78 -21.97
N ALA A 111 4.20 -29.06 -21.33
CA ALA A 111 3.39 -28.05 -20.65
C ALA A 111 4.05 -27.50 -19.37
N SER A 112 5.22 -28.02 -18.96
CA SER A 112 5.91 -27.64 -17.73
C SER A 112 7.09 -26.68 -17.95
N THR A 113 7.57 -26.53 -19.20
CA THR A 113 8.61 -25.56 -19.59
C THR A 113 8.08 -24.27 -20.22
N ASN A 114 6.76 -24.11 -20.37
CA ASN A 114 6.11 -22.89 -20.89
C ASN A 114 6.10 -21.72 -19.88
N LYS A 115 7.13 -21.61 -19.04
CA LYS A 115 7.22 -20.56 -18.02
C LYS A 115 8.05 -19.39 -18.55
N ASP A 116 7.34 -18.32 -18.86
CA ASP A 116 7.83 -16.95 -18.74
C ASP A 116 8.85 -16.56 -19.82
N ASP A 117 8.53 -16.78 -21.10
CA ASP A 117 9.33 -16.28 -22.23
C ASP A 117 9.16 -14.77 -22.47
N TYR A 118 8.62 -14.03 -21.51
CA TYR A 118 8.46 -12.58 -21.56
C TYR A 118 8.50 -11.96 -20.16
N SER A 119 8.82 -10.68 -20.12
CA SER A 119 8.75 -9.87 -18.91
C SER A 119 7.82 -8.68 -19.10
N THR A 120 7.07 -8.30 -18.08
CA THR A 120 6.17 -7.14 -18.14
C THR A 120 6.04 -6.41 -16.82
N ALA A 121 6.00 -5.08 -16.88
CA ALA A 121 5.55 -4.22 -15.81
C ALA A 121 4.14 -3.70 -16.16
N VAL A 122 3.16 -4.03 -15.33
CA VAL A 122 1.74 -3.71 -15.57
C VAL A 122 1.24 -2.74 -14.53
N PHE A 123 0.75 -1.59 -14.99
CA PHE A 123 0.03 -0.61 -14.21
C PHE A 123 -1.48 -0.85 -14.30
N THR A 124 -2.14 -0.94 -13.15
CA THR A 124 -3.61 -1.01 -13.04
C THR A 124 -4.11 0.27 -12.36
N PRO A 125 -4.82 1.15 -13.10
CA PRO A 125 -5.36 2.39 -12.54
C PRO A 125 -6.36 2.11 -11.40
N THR A 126 -6.32 2.90 -10.33
CA THR A 126 -7.36 2.90 -9.28
C THR A 126 -8.43 3.95 -9.52
N SER A 127 -8.08 5.02 -10.24
CA SER A 127 -9.02 6.02 -10.74
C SER A 127 -9.45 5.68 -12.17
N SER A 128 -10.67 6.07 -12.57
CA SER A 128 -11.10 5.93 -13.96
C SER A 128 -10.19 6.72 -14.88
N LEU A 129 -9.61 6.04 -15.85
CA LEU A 129 -8.69 6.58 -16.85
C LEU A 129 -9.23 6.20 -18.23
N THR A 130 -9.25 7.12 -19.18
CA THR A 130 -9.55 6.82 -20.59
C THR A 130 -8.26 6.80 -21.41
N PHE A 131 -8.30 6.27 -22.64
CA PHE A 131 -7.13 6.29 -23.53
C PHE A 131 -6.60 7.71 -23.75
N ASN A 132 -7.48 8.71 -23.89
CA ASN A 132 -7.09 10.11 -24.07
C ASN A 132 -6.39 10.71 -22.84
N ASP A 133 -6.67 10.18 -21.65
CA ASP A 133 -6.01 10.61 -20.41
C ASP A 133 -4.56 10.07 -20.30
N ILE A 134 -4.15 9.15 -21.17
CA ILE A 134 -2.76 8.72 -21.28
C ILE A 134 -1.97 9.79 -22.04
N THR A 135 -1.13 10.50 -21.28
CA THR A 135 -0.30 11.62 -21.74
C THR A 135 1.19 11.29 -21.73
N ASN A 136 1.62 10.30 -20.95
CA ASN A 136 3.00 9.82 -20.94
C ASN A 136 3.10 8.30 -20.88
N LEU A 137 3.91 7.73 -21.77
CA LEU A 137 4.40 6.36 -21.70
C LEU A 137 5.90 6.39 -21.97
N SER A 138 6.70 6.11 -20.94
CA SER A 138 8.16 6.22 -21.03
C SER A 138 8.85 5.20 -20.14
N ALA A 139 10.05 4.79 -20.56
CA ALA A 139 10.95 3.97 -19.79
C ALA A 139 12.39 4.32 -20.18
N THR A 140 13.32 4.02 -19.28
CA THR A 140 14.74 3.88 -19.60
C THR A 140 15.01 2.41 -19.85
N TYR A 141 15.65 2.08 -20.95
CA TYR A 141 15.99 0.70 -21.29
C TYR A 141 17.35 0.61 -21.96
N SER A 142 18.03 -0.51 -21.77
CA SER A 142 19.28 -0.86 -22.44
C SER A 142 19.29 -2.35 -22.76
N PHE A 143 19.21 -2.71 -24.04
CA PHE A 143 19.29 -4.12 -24.44
C PHE A 143 20.71 -4.66 -24.20
N THR A 144 20.80 -5.72 -23.41
CA THR A 144 22.04 -6.47 -23.15
C THR A 144 22.15 -7.72 -24.02
N GLN A 145 21.03 -8.15 -24.61
CA GLN A 145 20.94 -9.20 -25.63
C GLN A 145 19.73 -8.90 -26.53
N GLY A 146 19.88 -9.16 -27.83
CA GLY A 146 18.80 -8.94 -28.80
C GLY A 146 18.59 -7.45 -29.14
N ASP A 147 17.42 -7.15 -29.69
CA ASP A 147 16.98 -5.82 -30.12
C ASP A 147 15.46 -5.77 -30.10
N CYS A 148 14.82 -4.67 -30.50
CA CYS A 148 13.38 -4.48 -30.58
C CYS A 148 12.64 -5.33 -31.65
N TYR A 149 13.09 -6.55 -31.89
CA TYR A 149 12.44 -7.48 -32.81
C TYR A 149 11.02 -7.81 -32.39
N GLY A 150 10.22 -8.33 -33.32
CA GLY A 150 8.95 -9.01 -33.04
C GLY A 150 7.85 -8.18 -32.38
N GLY A 151 8.00 -6.86 -32.27
CA GLY A 151 7.02 -6.01 -31.59
C GLY A 151 7.49 -5.50 -30.24
N SER A 152 8.60 -5.96 -29.70
CA SER A 152 9.12 -5.54 -28.38
C SER A 152 10.24 -4.51 -28.55
N LEU A 153 10.65 -3.68 -27.59
CA LEU A 153 9.95 -3.28 -26.38
C LEU A 153 8.65 -2.56 -26.76
N ARG A 154 7.56 -2.81 -26.04
CA ARG A 154 6.25 -2.23 -26.39
C ARG A 154 5.38 -1.97 -25.20
N TRP A 155 4.60 -0.90 -25.29
CA TRP A 155 3.46 -0.68 -24.42
C TRP A 155 2.20 -1.31 -24.99
N THR A 156 1.44 -1.97 -24.12
CA THR A 156 0.08 -2.41 -24.40
C THR A 156 -0.86 -1.64 -23.48
N ILE A 157 -1.80 -0.92 -24.05
CA ILE A 157 -2.90 -0.27 -23.33
C ILE A 157 -4.14 -1.13 -23.58
N ASN A 158 -4.64 -1.77 -22.52
CA ASN A 158 -5.86 -2.54 -22.60
C ASN A 158 -7.04 -1.65 -22.23
N VAL A 159 -8.02 -1.56 -23.12
CA VAL A 159 -9.23 -0.77 -22.92
C VAL A 159 -10.48 -1.63 -22.99
N THR A 160 -11.54 -1.16 -22.34
CA THR A 160 -12.90 -1.68 -22.54
C THR A 160 -13.54 -0.89 -23.67
N HIS A 161 -13.65 -1.51 -24.85
CA HIS A 161 -14.18 -0.92 -26.08
C HIS A 161 -15.59 -1.45 -26.35
N PHE A 162 -16.51 -0.62 -26.83
CA PHE A 162 -17.83 -1.08 -27.28
C PHE A 162 -17.76 -1.53 -28.74
N ASP A 163 -17.90 -2.84 -28.99
CA ASP A 163 -17.97 -3.38 -30.34
C ASP A 163 -19.40 -3.22 -30.89
N PRO A 164 -19.62 -2.41 -31.95
CA PRO A 164 -20.95 -2.17 -32.50
C PRO A 164 -21.49 -3.36 -33.31
N VAL A 165 -20.65 -4.27 -33.79
CA VAL A 165 -21.08 -5.48 -34.49
C VAL A 165 -21.59 -6.51 -33.48
N LEU A 166 -20.87 -6.68 -32.38
CA LEU A 166 -21.23 -7.62 -31.32
C LEU A 166 -22.20 -7.03 -30.27
N GLN A 167 -22.44 -5.72 -30.31
CA GLN A 167 -23.30 -4.98 -29.37
C GLN A 167 -22.93 -5.22 -27.91
N LYS A 168 -21.63 -5.29 -27.60
CA LYS A 168 -21.13 -5.53 -26.25
C LYS A 168 -19.76 -4.89 -26.03
N ASN A 169 -19.44 -4.68 -24.76
CA ASN A 169 -18.09 -4.30 -24.36
C ASN A 169 -17.13 -5.49 -24.53
N VAL A 170 -15.99 -5.23 -25.14
CA VAL A 170 -14.90 -6.17 -25.37
C VAL A 170 -13.59 -5.59 -24.85
N SER A 171 -12.64 -6.46 -24.54
CA SER A 171 -11.28 -6.04 -24.24
C SER A 171 -10.53 -5.80 -25.55
N GLN A 172 -9.94 -4.62 -25.69
CA GLN A 172 -9.21 -4.21 -26.87
C GLN A 172 -7.80 -3.76 -26.48
N ASN A 173 -6.79 -4.28 -27.16
CA ASN A 173 -5.41 -3.85 -26.97
C ASN A 173 -5.07 -2.75 -27.97
N VAL A 174 -4.37 -1.73 -27.48
CA VAL A 174 -3.67 -0.75 -28.29
C VAL A 174 -2.18 -0.91 -28.01
N TYR A 175 -1.42 -1.20 -29.06
CA TYR A 175 0.01 -1.36 -29.02
C TYR A 175 0.70 -0.03 -29.37
N VAL A 176 1.71 0.32 -28.58
CA VAL A 176 2.57 1.49 -28.82
C VAL A 176 4.03 1.04 -28.81
N TYR A 177 4.66 1.07 -29.97
CA TYR A 177 5.98 0.48 -30.18
C TYR A 177 7.11 1.48 -29.87
N TYR A 178 8.21 0.97 -29.30
CA TYR A 178 9.52 1.62 -29.43
C TYR A 178 10.09 1.34 -30.84
N GLY A 179 10.95 2.22 -31.35
CA GLY A 179 11.50 2.12 -32.71
C GLY A 179 10.59 2.69 -33.82
N ASP A 180 10.91 2.38 -35.09
CA ASP A 180 10.11 2.70 -36.28
C ASP A 180 9.46 1.42 -36.82
N PRO A 181 8.15 1.23 -36.62
CA PRO A 181 7.53 -0.05 -36.96
C PRO A 181 7.09 -0.16 -38.43
N GLY A 182 7.31 0.87 -39.25
CA GLY A 182 7.16 0.79 -40.71
C GLY A 182 8.34 0.12 -41.42
N GLY A 183 9.40 -0.25 -40.70
CA GLY A 183 10.60 -0.93 -41.21
C GLY A 183 10.88 -2.27 -40.50
N VAL A 184 12.14 -2.70 -40.49
CA VAL A 184 12.58 -3.75 -39.56
C VAL A 184 12.45 -3.15 -38.16
N GLN A 185 11.50 -3.63 -37.35
CA GLN A 185 11.40 -3.23 -35.95
C GLN A 185 12.73 -3.53 -35.26
N SER A 186 13.54 -2.50 -35.16
CA SER A 186 14.92 -2.55 -34.70
C SER A 186 15.18 -1.26 -33.97
N CYS A 187 15.79 -1.40 -32.81
CA CYS A 187 16.35 -0.30 -32.05
C CYS A 187 17.87 -0.16 -32.33
N THR A 188 18.38 -0.66 -33.48
CA THR A 188 19.83 -0.69 -33.77
C THR A 188 20.52 0.67 -33.75
N GLY A 189 21.77 0.66 -33.25
CA GLY A 189 22.57 1.83 -32.89
C GLY A 189 22.84 1.85 -31.38
N ALA A 190 22.85 3.03 -30.77
CA ALA A 190 22.74 3.21 -29.32
C ALA A 190 21.37 2.70 -28.82
N ALA A 191 21.13 1.38 -28.85
CA ALA A 191 19.87 0.67 -28.59
C ALA A 191 19.38 0.75 -27.13
N SER A 192 19.81 1.81 -26.44
CA SER A 192 19.36 2.23 -25.14
C SER A 192 18.60 3.55 -25.31
N GLY A 193 17.34 3.56 -24.93
CA GLY A 193 16.51 4.76 -24.92
C GLY A 193 16.26 5.22 -23.49
N SER A 194 16.14 6.52 -23.28
CA SER A 194 15.66 7.07 -22.01
C SER A 194 14.76 8.27 -22.27
N GLY A 195 13.70 8.39 -21.46
CA GLY A 195 12.86 9.59 -21.43
C GLY A 195 12.03 9.88 -22.68
N GLN A 196 11.95 8.97 -23.65
CA GLN A 196 11.04 9.13 -24.79
C GLN A 196 9.61 8.89 -24.31
N ASN A 197 8.80 9.95 -24.34
CA ASN A 197 7.37 9.83 -24.15
C ASN A 197 6.74 9.39 -25.48
N LEU A 198 6.33 8.13 -25.58
CA LEU A 198 5.79 7.56 -26.83
C LEU A 198 4.40 8.09 -27.19
N ILE A 199 3.77 8.86 -26.32
CA ILE A 199 2.50 9.54 -26.63
C ILE A 199 2.73 10.81 -27.45
N THR A 200 3.84 11.51 -27.24
CA THR A 200 4.05 12.87 -27.77
C THR A 200 5.34 13.05 -28.56
N THR A 201 6.30 12.13 -28.44
CA THR A 201 7.64 12.25 -29.04
C THR A 201 8.01 11.01 -29.87
N GLY A 202 8.89 11.21 -30.86
CA GLY A 202 9.41 10.16 -31.75
C GLY A 202 8.67 10.03 -33.09
N ALA A 203 8.97 8.98 -33.86
CA ALA A 203 8.21 8.53 -35.04
C ALA A 203 6.69 8.54 -34.80
N THR A 204 5.93 9.05 -35.77
CA THR A 204 4.48 9.26 -35.63
C THR A 204 3.69 7.98 -35.80
N ASN A 205 4.19 7.03 -36.58
CA ASN A 205 3.46 5.84 -37.04
C ASN A 205 3.69 4.62 -36.13
N ARG A 206 3.41 4.74 -34.83
CA ARG A 206 3.77 3.72 -33.82
C ARG A 206 2.61 3.06 -33.10
N PHE A 207 1.38 3.42 -33.46
CA PHE A 207 0.17 2.92 -32.82
C PHE A 207 -0.43 1.80 -33.65
N GLU A 208 -0.96 0.78 -32.97
CA GLU A 208 -1.74 -0.28 -33.59
C GLU A 208 -2.90 -0.64 -32.68
N ILE A 209 -4.08 -0.82 -33.25
CA ILE A 209 -5.21 -1.43 -32.55
C ILE A 209 -5.20 -2.92 -32.91
N ALA A 210 -5.08 -3.79 -31.92
CA ALA A 210 -4.98 -5.24 -32.16
C ALA A 210 -6.24 -5.77 -32.87
N GLY A 211 -6.08 -6.43 -34.02
CA GLY A 211 -7.19 -7.06 -34.72
C GLY A 211 -7.12 -6.93 -36.25
N SER A 212 -7.82 -7.82 -36.94
CA SER A 212 -7.83 -7.85 -38.41
C SER A 212 -8.55 -6.62 -38.98
N GLY A 213 -7.85 -5.86 -39.84
CA GLY A 213 -8.41 -4.68 -40.53
C GLY A 213 -8.39 -3.39 -39.70
N ALA A 214 -7.88 -3.44 -38.48
CA ALA A 214 -7.68 -2.26 -37.65
C ALA A 214 -6.44 -1.45 -38.12
N PRO A 215 -6.32 -0.16 -37.76
CA PRO A 215 -5.13 0.62 -38.07
C PRO A 215 -3.88 -0.02 -37.47
N VAL A 216 -2.85 -0.23 -38.31
CA VAL A 216 -1.55 -0.78 -37.92
C VAL A 216 -0.48 0.26 -38.27
N TYR A 217 0.48 0.46 -37.37
CA TYR A 217 1.60 1.41 -37.51
C TYR A 217 1.12 2.79 -37.97
N THR A 218 0.19 3.35 -37.20
CA THR A 218 -0.48 4.60 -37.49
C THR A 218 -0.20 5.65 -36.42
N THR A 219 -0.80 6.83 -36.56
CA THR A 219 -0.65 7.95 -35.63
C THR A 219 -1.60 7.86 -34.44
N LYS A 220 -1.28 8.56 -33.35
CA LYS A 220 -2.19 8.73 -32.21
C LYS A 220 -3.53 9.32 -32.68
N ASP A 221 -3.47 10.32 -33.55
CA ASP A 221 -4.65 11.00 -34.11
C ASP A 221 -5.57 10.04 -34.89
N ALA A 222 -5.02 8.98 -35.50
CA ALA A 222 -5.81 7.98 -36.20
C ALA A 222 -6.48 6.97 -35.26
N VAL A 223 -5.88 6.65 -34.11
CA VAL A 223 -6.47 5.73 -33.12
C VAL A 223 -7.43 6.41 -32.15
N THR A 224 -7.23 7.69 -31.83
CA THR A 224 -8.06 8.45 -30.89
C THR A 224 -9.57 8.44 -31.24
N PRO A 225 -10.01 8.58 -32.50
CA PRO A 225 -11.43 8.48 -32.84
C PRO A 225 -12.05 7.11 -32.58
N VAL A 226 -11.25 6.05 -32.45
CA VAL A 226 -11.72 4.67 -32.24
C VAL A 226 -11.80 4.34 -30.76
N VAL A 227 -10.74 4.65 -29.99
CA VAL A 227 -10.57 4.19 -28.60
C VAL A 227 -10.39 5.33 -27.59
N GLY A 228 -10.39 6.59 -28.03
CA GLY A 228 -9.98 7.74 -27.20
C GLY A 228 -10.76 7.89 -25.89
N THR A 229 -12.04 7.58 -25.90
CA THR A 229 -12.93 7.66 -24.72
C THR A 229 -13.06 6.34 -23.96
N ASP A 230 -12.43 5.26 -24.44
CA ASP A 230 -12.57 3.95 -23.84
C ASP A 230 -11.83 3.89 -22.50
N HIS A 231 -12.43 3.18 -21.55
CA HIS A 231 -11.87 3.00 -20.21
C HIS A 231 -10.63 2.10 -20.25
N VAL A 232 -9.53 2.55 -19.66
CA VAL A 232 -8.27 1.82 -19.53
C VAL A 232 -8.37 0.84 -18.37
N ASN A 233 -8.27 -0.45 -18.69
CA ASN A 233 -8.25 -1.53 -17.71
C ASN A 233 -6.85 -1.69 -17.10
N TRP A 234 -5.81 -1.62 -17.92
CA TRP A 234 -4.41 -1.67 -17.51
C TRP A 234 -3.48 -1.18 -18.62
N VAL A 235 -2.25 -0.83 -18.26
CA VAL A 235 -1.18 -0.42 -19.17
C VAL A 235 0.08 -1.23 -18.84
N GLY A 236 0.64 -1.94 -19.80
CA GLY A 236 1.79 -2.82 -19.58
C GLY A 236 2.95 -2.51 -20.51
N LEU A 237 4.17 -2.43 -19.98
CA LEU A 237 5.41 -2.42 -20.75
C LEU A 237 5.92 -3.86 -20.85
N ALA A 238 6.01 -4.40 -22.07
CA ALA A 238 6.35 -5.80 -22.30
C ALA A 238 7.66 -5.97 -23.10
N LEU A 239 8.50 -6.89 -22.62
CA LEU A 239 9.61 -7.49 -23.33
C LEU A 239 9.20 -8.92 -23.73
N ASP A 240 8.81 -9.15 -24.99
CA ASP A 240 7.98 -10.32 -25.38
C ASP A 240 8.24 -10.88 -26.78
N SER A 241 9.45 -10.74 -27.35
CA SER A 241 9.73 -11.17 -28.73
C SER A 241 10.68 -12.37 -28.88
N GLY A 242 10.74 -13.23 -27.85
CA GLY A 242 11.46 -14.50 -27.85
C GLY A 242 11.20 -15.37 -29.08
N TRP A 243 9.99 -15.29 -29.67
CA TRP A 243 9.61 -16.01 -30.89
C TRP A 243 10.41 -15.60 -32.13
N SER A 244 10.92 -14.37 -32.15
CA SER A 244 11.79 -13.85 -33.22
C SER A 244 13.26 -13.99 -32.86
N SER A 245 13.64 -13.69 -31.60
CA SER A 245 15.00 -13.84 -31.07
C SER A 245 15.00 -13.63 -29.56
N ASP A 246 15.98 -14.19 -28.86
CA ASP A 246 16.19 -13.96 -27.43
C ASP A 246 16.50 -12.49 -27.13
N GLN A 247 15.90 -11.95 -26.08
CA GLN A 247 16.06 -10.57 -25.63
C GLN A 247 16.35 -10.49 -24.14
N LYS A 248 17.22 -9.56 -23.77
CA LYS A 248 17.44 -9.11 -22.39
C LYS A 248 17.62 -7.60 -22.39
N ALA A 249 17.05 -6.93 -21.40
CA ALA A 249 17.24 -5.50 -21.24
C ALA A 249 17.37 -5.12 -19.77
N ASP A 250 18.21 -4.13 -19.47
CA ASP A 250 18.13 -3.40 -18.21
C ASP A 250 17.05 -2.33 -18.38
N VAL A 251 15.94 -2.43 -17.63
CA VAL A 251 14.81 -1.48 -17.73
C VAL A 251 14.56 -0.79 -16.39
N SER A 252 14.45 0.53 -16.42
CA SER A 252 14.13 1.40 -15.29
C SER A 252 13.17 2.52 -15.68
N ASP A 253 12.76 3.33 -14.71
CA ASP A 253 11.96 4.55 -14.93
C ASP A 253 10.66 4.34 -15.71
N VAL A 254 10.07 3.15 -15.61
CA VAL A 254 8.82 2.78 -16.30
C VAL A 254 7.69 3.63 -15.76
N THR A 255 7.11 4.48 -16.61
CA THR A 255 6.18 5.54 -16.19
C THR A 255 4.95 5.58 -17.08
N VAL A 256 3.77 5.61 -16.43
CA VAL A 256 2.47 5.94 -17.06
C VAL A 256 2.01 7.28 -16.49
N ASN A 257 1.86 8.29 -17.34
CA ASN A 257 1.61 9.67 -16.92
C ASN A 257 2.69 10.15 -15.93
N ASP A 258 2.31 10.40 -14.68
CA ASP A 258 3.14 10.76 -13.54
C ASP A 258 3.35 9.59 -12.55
N ASN A 259 2.78 8.42 -12.83
CA ASN A 259 2.91 7.23 -12.00
C ASN A 259 4.13 6.40 -12.40
N LEU A 260 5.16 6.44 -11.55
CA LEU A 260 6.42 5.74 -11.72
C LEU A 260 6.36 4.34 -11.10
N TYR A 261 6.76 3.32 -11.85
CA TYR A 261 7.01 1.99 -11.32
C TYR A 261 8.16 2.02 -10.33
N VAL A 262 7.87 1.72 -9.07
CA VAL A 262 8.86 1.54 -8.02
C VAL A 262 9.04 0.06 -7.76
N ARG A 263 10.23 -0.46 -8.11
CA ARG A 263 10.58 -1.85 -7.80
C ARG A 263 10.52 -2.11 -6.30
N LYS A 264 10.07 -3.30 -5.91
CA LYS A 264 10.17 -3.72 -4.50
C LYS A 264 11.64 -4.01 -4.19
N THR A 265 12.10 -3.51 -3.05
CA THR A 265 13.47 -3.75 -2.53
C THR A 265 13.42 -4.55 -1.24
N SER A 266 12.53 -4.20 -0.32
CA SER A 266 12.32 -4.94 0.92
C SER A 266 10.97 -4.65 1.55
N GLU A 267 10.43 -5.59 2.34
CA GLU A 267 9.28 -5.37 3.21
C GLU A 267 9.38 -6.19 4.50
N VAL A 268 8.83 -5.68 5.59
CA VAL A 268 8.68 -6.46 6.85
C VAL A 268 7.45 -7.34 6.70
N ILE A 269 7.65 -8.65 6.71
CA ILE A 269 6.56 -9.64 6.56
C ILE A 269 6.08 -10.20 7.91
N SER A 270 6.89 -10.09 8.96
CA SER A 270 6.49 -10.52 10.30
C SER A 270 7.26 -9.78 11.39
N THR A 271 6.60 -9.52 12.52
CA THR A 271 7.22 -9.07 13.76
C THR A 271 6.59 -9.83 14.92
N VAL A 272 7.40 -10.58 15.66
CA VAL A 272 6.95 -11.39 16.80
C VAL A 272 7.75 -10.99 18.02
N THR A 273 7.07 -10.64 19.12
CA THR A 273 7.71 -10.38 20.40
C THR A 273 7.38 -11.51 21.36
N THR A 274 8.40 -12.23 21.81
CA THR A 274 8.28 -13.28 22.82
C THR A 274 8.74 -12.73 24.17
N PRO A 275 7.89 -12.75 25.21
CA PRO A 275 8.30 -12.37 26.55
C PRO A 275 9.28 -13.40 27.12
N GLY A 276 10.30 -12.93 27.85
CA GLY A 276 11.13 -13.78 28.70
C GLY A 276 10.40 -14.22 29.98
N GLU A 277 11.17 -14.64 30.98
CA GLU A 277 10.62 -14.97 32.30
C GLU A 277 10.08 -13.72 33.00
N PHE A 278 8.83 -13.79 33.46
CA PHE A 278 8.19 -12.70 34.17
C PHE A 278 8.59 -12.71 35.65
N ALA A 279 9.09 -11.58 36.13
CA ALA A 279 9.35 -11.34 37.54
C ALA A 279 8.50 -10.16 38.04
N LYS A 280 8.10 -10.20 39.31
CA LYS A 280 7.41 -9.06 39.94
C LYS A 280 8.32 -7.84 39.93
N THR A 281 7.80 -6.70 39.50
CA THR A 281 8.50 -5.41 39.49
C THR A 281 7.76 -4.37 40.32
N CYS A 282 8.52 -3.46 40.93
CA CYS A 282 8.00 -2.26 41.58
C CYS A 282 8.20 -1.00 40.74
N ASP A 283 8.81 -1.12 39.57
CA ASP A 283 8.89 -0.06 38.57
C ASP A 283 7.55 0.00 37.84
N LEU A 284 6.59 0.67 38.46
CA LEU A 284 5.22 0.79 37.95
C LEU A 284 5.14 2.00 37.00
N PRO A 285 5.07 1.83 35.67
CA PRO A 285 4.74 2.93 34.77
C PRO A 285 3.31 3.46 35.06
N ALA A 286 2.98 4.65 34.57
CA ALA A 286 1.60 5.11 34.62
C ALA A 286 0.70 4.15 33.84
N ALA A 287 -0.42 3.74 34.45
CA ALA A 287 -1.39 2.84 33.84
C ALA A 287 -2.80 3.42 33.95
N THR A 288 -3.58 3.34 32.88
CA THR A 288 -5.01 3.67 32.89
C THR A 288 -5.86 2.42 32.98
N LEU A 289 -7.06 2.55 33.54
CA LEU A 289 -8.04 1.49 33.58
C LEU A 289 -8.78 1.41 32.26
N GLN A 290 -8.83 0.20 31.71
CA GLN A 290 -9.72 -0.16 30.61
C GLN A 290 -10.58 -1.34 31.06
N TRP A 291 -11.81 -1.44 30.57
CA TRP A 291 -12.62 -2.64 30.79
C TRP A 291 -13.29 -3.09 29.50
N ALA A 292 -13.67 -4.35 29.44
CA ALA A 292 -14.50 -4.92 28.40
C ALA A 292 -15.58 -5.77 29.04
N LYS A 293 -16.78 -5.75 28.47
CA LYS A 293 -17.82 -6.72 28.78
C LYS A 293 -17.63 -7.90 27.83
N ASP A 294 -17.77 -9.14 28.32
CA ASP A 294 -17.62 -10.35 27.50
C ASP A 294 -18.84 -10.57 26.56
N ASP A 295 -19.24 -9.52 25.84
CA ASP A 295 -20.24 -9.51 24.76
C ASP A 295 -19.62 -9.23 23.38
N GLY A 296 -18.29 -9.19 23.29
CA GLY A 296 -17.54 -9.01 22.04
C GLY A 296 -17.32 -7.55 21.63
N THR A 297 -17.75 -6.58 22.44
CA THR A 297 -17.53 -5.15 22.18
C THR A 297 -16.35 -4.63 23.00
N ALA A 298 -15.28 -4.15 22.33
CA ALA A 298 -14.24 -3.38 23.00
C ALA A 298 -14.88 -2.10 23.58
N ALA A 299 -14.99 -2.01 24.90
CA ALA A 299 -15.69 -0.90 25.52
C ALA A 299 -14.81 0.36 25.61
N ALA A 300 -15.50 1.50 25.61
CA ALA A 300 -14.97 2.85 25.52
C ALA A 300 -14.14 3.29 26.74
N VAL A 301 -13.50 4.45 26.59
CA VAL A 301 -12.91 5.23 27.70
C VAL A 301 -13.91 5.27 28.86
N VAL A 302 -13.49 4.80 30.03
CA VAL A 302 -14.31 4.87 31.25
C VAL A 302 -14.64 6.33 31.51
N ASN A 303 -15.90 6.70 31.33
CA ASN A 303 -16.37 8.04 31.65
C ASN A 303 -17.01 8.01 33.03
N GLU A 304 -16.53 8.90 33.90
CA GLU A 304 -16.56 8.69 35.34
C GLU A 304 -17.82 9.23 36.00
N ALA A 305 -18.35 8.44 36.94
CA ALA A 305 -19.00 9.00 38.10
C ALA A 305 -17.96 9.14 39.23
N LEU A 306 -18.08 10.21 40.01
CA LEU A 306 -17.18 10.63 41.07
C LEU A 306 -16.88 9.45 42.02
N SER A 307 -15.65 8.93 41.99
CA SER A 307 -15.20 7.94 42.97
C SER A 307 -15.46 8.42 44.40
N ILE A 308 -16.04 7.54 45.22
CA ILE A 308 -16.26 7.75 46.66
C ILE A 308 -14.97 7.83 47.47
N GLN A 309 -13.81 7.46 46.91
CA GLN A 309 -12.51 7.79 47.48
C GLN A 309 -11.92 9.02 46.76
N PRO A 310 -11.36 10.02 47.48
CA PRO A 310 -10.92 11.30 46.92
C PRO A 310 -9.85 11.31 45.81
N LYS A 311 -9.51 10.19 45.15
CA LYS A 311 -8.37 10.09 44.20
C LYS A 311 -8.53 9.12 43.01
N ASP A 312 -9.66 8.44 42.82
CA ASP A 312 -9.88 7.50 41.68
C ASP A 312 -10.92 8.04 40.67
N THR A 313 -10.82 9.33 40.35
CA THR A 313 -11.39 9.92 39.13
C THR A 313 -10.29 9.83 38.04
N ASN A 314 -10.24 10.56 36.94
CA ASN A 314 -9.31 10.38 35.80
C ASN A 314 -8.96 8.98 35.19
N GLY A 315 -9.46 7.83 35.67
CA GLY A 315 -9.20 6.51 35.11
C GLY A 315 -7.75 6.02 35.25
N VAL A 316 -6.92 6.61 36.12
CA VAL A 316 -5.52 6.21 36.34
C VAL A 316 -5.40 5.33 37.58
N PHE A 317 -4.69 4.21 37.48
CA PHE A 317 -4.38 3.39 38.65
C PHE A 317 -3.48 4.14 39.63
N ARG A 318 -3.83 4.09 40.92
CA ARG A 318 -2.90 4.48 41.98
C ARG A 318 -1.81 3.44 42.14
N GLN A 319 -0.60 3.92 42.42
CA GLN A 319 0.55 3.09 42.75
C GLN A 319 0.81 3.17 44.25
N VAL A 320 0.57 2.08 44.97
CA VAL A 320 0.73 2.01 46.43
C VAL A 320 1.35 0.67 46.77
N ASP A 321 2.37 0.61 47.61
CA ASP A 321 3.02 -0.65 48.03
C ASP A 321 3.38 -1.60 46.87
N CYS A 322 3.91 -1.07 45.76
CA CYS A 322 4.32 -1.87 44.60
C CYS A 322 3.14 -2.66 43.95
N LYS A 323 1.94 -2.08 43.98
CA LYS A 323 0.76 -2.57 43.26
C LYS A 323 -0.03 -1.42 42.64
N TYR A 324 -0.76 -1.74 41.57
CA TYR A 324 -1.81 -0.89 41.04
C TYR A 324 -3.10 -1.10 41.83
N ILE A 325 -3.78 -0.02 42.18
CA ILE A 325 -5.07 -0.03 42.85
C ILE A 325 -6.02 0.95 42.15
N TYR A 326 -7.23 0.49 41.85
CA TYR A 326 -8.30 1.34 41.37
C TYR A 326 -9.63 0.92 41.99
N ASN A 327 -10.44 1.88 42.43
CA ASN A 327 -11.80 1.63 42.89
C ASN A 327 -12.78 1.79 41.73
N LEU A 328 -13.14 0.69 41.08
CA LEU A 328 -14.04 0.71 39.93
C LEU A 328 -15.48 0.98 40.40
N ASP A 329 -16.04 2.12 40.00
CA ASP A 329 -17.46 2.42 40.20
C ASP A 329 -18.32 1.59 39.25
N VAL A 330 -19.06 0.65 39.84
CA VAL A 330 -19.91 -0.31 39.14
C VAL A 330 -21.06 0.37 38.41
N SER A 331 -21.50 1.55 38.86
CA SER A 331 -22.59 2.30 38.21
C SER A 331 -22.22 2.82 36.81
N THR A 332 -20.92 2.90 36.51
CA THR A 332 -20.41 3.26 35.17
C THR A 332 -20.40 2.08 34.19
N LEU A 333 -20.64 0.85 34.66
CA LEU A 333 -20.68 -0.36 33.84
C LEU A 333 -22.10 -0.62 33.29
N PRO A 334 -22.24 -1.07 32.03
CA PRO A 334 -23.53 -1.32 31.39
C PRO A 334 -24.21 -2.60 31.90
N GLY A 335 -24.83 -2.50 33.08
CA GLY A 335 -25.68 -3.53 33.67
C GLY A 335 -24.94 -4.81 34.09
N THR A 336 -25.67 -5.88 34.32
CA THR A 336 -25.13 -7.18 34.72
C THR A 336 -24.36 -7.86 33.57
N GLY A 337 -23.40 -8.72 33.92
CA GLY A 337 -22.59 -9.48 32.96
C GLY A 337 -21.18 -9.77 33.48
N THR A 338 -20.37 -10.43 32.64
CA THR A 338 -18.97 -10.71 32.91
C THR A 338 -18.09 -9.58 32.37
N TYR A 339 -17.20 -9.08 33.22
CA TYR A 339 -16.32 -7.96 32.92
C TYR A 339 -14.86 -8.36 33.06
N ARG A 340 -14.03 -7.86 32.15
CA ARG A 340 -12.57 -7.90 32.23
C ARG A 340 -12.04 -6.49 32.40
N VAL A 341 -11.14 -6.30 33.37
CA VAL A 341 -10.49 -5.02 33.65
C VAL A 341 -9.01 -5.16 33.38
N TYR A 342 -8.46 -4.25 32.59
CA TYR A 342 -7.08 -4.22 32.15
C TYR A 342 -6.35 -3.04 32.79
N ALA A 343 -5.07 -3.25 33.11
CA ALA A 343 -4.11 -2.16 33.18
C ALA A 343 -3.64 -1.83 31.76
N ASN A 344 -3.88 -0.60 31.30
CA ASN A 344 -3.38 -0.12 30.02
C ASN A 344 -2.13 0.72 30.23
N ILE A 345 -1.00 0.25 29.72
CA ILE A 345 0.31 0.90 29.85
C ILE A 345 0.72 1.37 28.46
N ALA A 346 0.93 2.69 28.31
CA ALA A 346 1.33 3.31 27.04
C ALA A 346 0.41 2.93 25.85
N GLY A 347 -0.90 2.81 26.09
CA GLY A 347 -1.88 2.46 25.06
C GLY A 347 -2.10 0.95 24.87
N VAL A 348 -1.32 0.10 25.53
CA VAL A 348 -1.42 -1.37 25.39
C VAL A 348 -2.11 -1.98 26.61
N ASN A 349 -3.17 -2.75 26.39
CA ASN A 349 -3.80 -3.56 27.44
C ASN A 349 -2.87 -4.70 27.84
N VAL A 350 -2.43 -4.68 29.09
CA VAL A 350 -1.56 -5.71 29.66
C VAL A 350 -2.33 -7.04 29.79
N SER A 351 -1.66 -8.15 29.49
CA SER A 351 -2.24 -9.50 29.59
C SER A 351 -2.55 -9.90 31.04
N ASP A 352 -3.47 -10.87 31.20
CA ASP A 352 -4.04 -11.36 32.47
C ASP A 352 -4.89 -10.31 33.19
N PRO A 353 -5.98 -9.83 32.56
CA PRO A 353 -6.92 -8.89 33.18
C PRO A 353 -7.61 -9.52 34.40
N ALA A 354 -8.11 -8.67 35.28
CA ALA A 354 -9.01 -9.10 36.34
C ALA A 354 -10.38 -9.37 35.74
N GLN A 355 -10.97 -10.55 36.01
CA GLN A 355 -12.31 -10.90 35.55
C GLN A 355 -13.28 -11.07 36.72
N PHE A 356 -14.51 -10.58 36.57
CA PHE A 356 -15.58 -10.82 37.53
C PHE A 356 -16.96 -10.77 36.87
N ASP A 357 -17.92 -11.44 37.52
CA ASP A 357 -19.34 -11.31 37.20
C ASP A 357 -20.00 -10.23 38.03
N LEU A 358 -20.87 -9.45 37.39
CA LEU A 358 -21.78 -8.52 38.05
C LEU A 358 -23.22 -9.05 37.97
N LYS A 359 -23.86 -9.27 39.11
CA LYS A 359 -25.21 -9.87 39.24
C LYS A 359 -26.20 -9.02 40.01
#